data_AF-A0A7V8YEI9-F1
#
_entry.id   AF-A0A7V8YEI9-F1
#
_cell.length_a   1.000
_cell.length_b   1.000
_cell.length_c   1.000
_cell.angle_alpha   90.00
_cell.angle_beta   90.00
_cell.angle_gamma   90.00
#
_symmetry.space_group_name_H-M   'P 1'
#
loop_
_entity.id
_entity.type
_entity.pdbx_description
1 polymer ?
#
loop_
_entity_poly.entity_id
_entity_poly.type
_entity_poly.pdbx_seq_one_letter_code
_entity_poly.pdbx_strand_id
1 'polypeptide(L)'
;MTDLRPLFGLLTLLALGCTGAPVGDPFESENYSERSVQLGTVNSGGGSTSAFTVDVRAGETGFTLFAEAGELVSIELLRDPDGNVVTRWEDWYYAPIDLTDAFYPYYDNVVFTWPMRAEDGPIQAGAWTVVVATVDADWAYLPNVDVAASTRIRADEDPDAGVVRVALVFADGVEEEPGVREAVDGAILRWREVWEPVGLTLELREVASDLDSTLSPPWDADGQTDDAAAFARDGEVVVFLGETLNGELNWYGVSGGIPGPLEITDRSATLVSWLTHAGANGVFDDDEIGLMGETLAHEVGHYIGLQHPVQTDYARWDALDDTVECESQSACEDALGDNIMYPLSICDADGCVDTFRLTDAQVGELQRAGAAR
;
A
#
# COMPACT_ATOMS: atom_id res chain seq x y z
N MET A 1 -65.17 -62.20 25.72
CA MET A 1 -65.33 -61.41 26.96
C MET A 1 -64.14 -60.48 27.02
N THR A 2 -64.41 -59.18 26.86
CA THR A 2 -63.67 -57.99 27.36
C THR A 2 -62.14 -58.02 27.45
N ASP A 3 -61.36 -57.00 27.10
CA ASP A 3 -61.48 -55.72 26.37
C ASP A 3 -60.06 -55.11 26.41
N LEU A 4 -59.81 -54.12 25.55
CA LEU A 4 -58.75 -53.09 25.63
C LEU A 4 -57.26 -53.49 25.50
N ARG A 5 -56.70 -53.15 24.33
CA ARG A 5 -55.26 -52.88 24.09
C ARG A 5 -55.01 -51.37 24.20
N PRO A 6 -53.88 -50.89 24.78
CA PRO A 6 -53.49 -49.49 24.65
C PRO A 6 -52.51 -49.26 23.48
N LEU A 7 -52.65 -48.08 22.87
CA LEU A 7 -51.83 -47.50 21.82
C LEU A 7 -50.51 -46.90 22.37
N PHE A 8 -49.47 -47.04 21.53
CA PHE A 8 -48.31 -46.17 21.29
C PHE A 8 -47.96 -45.01 22.23
N GLY A 9 -46.70 -44.99 22.65
CA GLY A 9 -45.96 -43.81 23.10
C GLY A 9 -44.46 -44.05 22.93
N LEU A 10 -43.94 -43.84 21.71
CA LEU A 10 -42.52 -43.86 21.40
C LEU A 10 -41.91 -42.55 21.91
N LEU A 11 -41.06 -42.63 22.93
CA LEU A 11 -40.35 -41.49 23.51
C LEU A 11 -39.20 -41.09 22.58
N THR A 12 -39.38 -40.02 21.82
CA THR A 12 -38.31 -39.40 21.03
C THR A 12 -37.38 -38.65 21.98
N LEU A 13 -36.13 -39.08 22.05
CA LEU A 13 -35.04 -38.36 22.70
C LEU A 13 -34.76 -37.08 21.89
N LEU A 14 -35.07 -35.91 22.45
CA LEU A 14 -34.63 -34.63 21.91
C LEU A 14 -33.12 -34.50 22.16
N ALA A 15 -32.33 -34.73 21.12
CA ALA A 15 -30.97 -34.23 21.05
C ALA A 15 -31.05 -32.71 20.93
N LEU A 16 -30.69 -31.99 21.99
CA LEU A 16 -30.31 -30.58 21.87
C LEU A 16 -29.04 -30.54 21.03
N GLY A 17 -29.20 -30.31 19.73
CA GLY A 17 -28.11 -29.88 18.88
C GLY A 17 -27.69 -28.48 19.33
N CYS A 18 -26.47 -28.37 19.85
CA CYS A 18 -25.76 -27.10 19.83
C CYS A 18 -25.54 -26.76 18.35
N THR A 19 -26.43 -25.99 17.75
CA THR A 19 -26.07 -25.23 16.55
C THR A 19 -25.13 -24.14 17.02
N GLY A 20 -23.83 -24.43 16.97
CA GLY A 20 -22.84 -23.37 16.91
C GLY A 20 -23.19 -22.56 15.69
N ALA A 21 -23.75 -21.36 15.91
CA ALA A 21 -23.70 -20.33 14.90
C ALA A 21 -22.22 -20.17 14.54
N PRO A 22 -21.84 -20.08 13.25
CA PRO A 22 -20.51 -19.62 12.92
C PRO A 22 -20.31 -18.32 13.68
N VAL A 23 -19.21 -18.24 14.43
CA VAL A 23 -18.71 -16.97 14.95
C VAL A 23 -18.56 -16.11 13.71
N GLY A 24 -19.44 -15.12 13.56
CA GLY A 24 -19.32 -14.15 12.49
C GLY A 24 -17.93 -13.55 12.59
N ASP A 25 -17.25 -13.50 11.46
CA ASP A 25 -16.02 -12.75 11.33
C ASP A 25 -16.31 -11.30 11.80
N PRO A 26 -15.63 -10.77 12.83
CA PRO A 26 -15.88 -9.40 13.29
C PRO A 26 -15.47 -8.33 12.26
N PHE A 27 -15.02 -8.74 11.07
CA PHE A 27 -14.58 -7.86 9.98
C PHE A 27 -15.59 -7.70 8.84
N GLU A 28 -16.90 -7.94 9.05
CA GLU A 28 -17.89 -7.49 8.04
C GLU A 28 -17.80 -5.96 7.88
N SER A 29 -17.54 -5.57 6.62
CA SER A 29 -17.22 -4.23 6.13
C SER A 29 -18.23 -3.17 6.54
N GLU A 30 -17.83 -2.28 7.45
CA GLU A 30 -18.49 -0.99 7.66
C GLU A 30 -17.47 0.11 7.36
N ASN A 31 -17.31 0.44 6.06
CA ASN A 31 -17.04 1.80 5.51
C ASN A 31 -16.43 1.82 4.08
N TYR A 32 -16.08 0.68 3.48
CA TYR A 32 -15.74 0.65 2.06
C TYR A 32 -16.97 0.83 1.16
N SER A 33 -17.00 1.92 0.39
CA SER A 33 -18.03 2.14 -0.62
C SER A 33 -17.75 1.36 -1.91
N GLU A 34 -18.85 1.04 -2.62
CA GLU A 34 -19.02 0.28 -3.86
C GLU A 34 -17.77 0.23 -4.78
N ARG A 35 -17.10 -0.93 -4.86
CA ARG A 35 -16.09 -1.20 -5.91
C ARG A 35 -16.78 -1.27 -7.26
N SER A 36 -16.41 -0.37 -8.17
CA SER A 36 -16.83 -0.45 -9.57
C SER A 36 -15.72 -1.08 -10.40
N VAL A 37 -16.06 -1.97 -11.33
CA VAL A 37 -15.12 -2.56 -12.29
C VAL A 37 -15.60 -2.20 -13.69
N GLN A 38 -14.69 -1.66 -14.49
CA GLN A 38 -14.91 -1.20 -15.85
C GLN A 38 -13.90 -1.87 -16.77
N LEU A 39 -14.34 -2.24 -17.98
CA LEU A 39 -13.48 -2.77 -19.03
C LEU A 39 -13.44 -1.78 -20.18
N GLY A 40 -12.24 -1.44 -20.63
CA GLY A 40 -11.99 -0.55 -21.76
C GLY A 40 -11.03 -1.21 -22.74
N THR A 41 -11.05 -0.75 -24.00
CA THR A 41 -10.07 -1.17 -25.01
C THR A 41 -9.41 0.09 -25.56
N VAL A 42 -8.09 0.10 -25.58
CA VAL A 42 -7.29 1.18 -26.14
C VAL A 42 -7.46 1.18 -27.67
N ASN A 43 -7.93 2.26 -28.29
CA ASN A 43 -8.32 2.23 -29.72
C ASN A 43 -7.39 3.06 -30.64
N SER A 44 -6.74 2.41 -31.60
CA SER A 44 -5.88 3.07 -32.63
C SER A 44 -6.52 4.25 -33.37
N GLY A 45 -7.85 4.30 -33.48
CA GLY A 45 -8.59 5.32 -34.24
C GLY A 45 -9.08 6.53 -33.43
N GLY A 46 -8.90 6.53 -32.10
CA GLY A 46 -9.38 7.57 -31.17
C GLY A 46 -8.31 8.19 -30.28
N GLY A 47 -7.03 7.88 -30.52
CA GLY A 47 -5.93 8.06 -29.58
C GLY A 47 -5.64 6.72 -28.90
N SER A 48 -4.36 6.36 -28.74
CA SER A 48 -3.94 5.11 -28.11
C SER A 48 -4.16 5.11 -26.59
N THR A 49 -5.39 5.44 -26.19
CA THR A 49 -5.85 5.57 -24.81
C THR A 49 -7.26 4.99 -24.64
N SER A 50 -7.60 4.61 -23.41
CA SER A 50 -8.95 4.31 -22.91
C SER A 50 -9.38 5.37 -21.91
N ALA A 51 -10.68 5.64 -21.79
CA ALA A 51 -11.21 6.56 -20.80
C ALA A 51 -12.17 5.84 -19.86
N PHE A 52 -11.93 5.96 -18.56
CA PHE A 52 -12.73 5.38 -17.49
C PHE A 52 -13.46 6.48 -16.72
N THR A 53 -14.71 6.22 -16.34
CA THR A 53 -15.53 7.20 -15.62
C THR A 53 -15.58 6.87 -14.15
N VAL A 54 -15.30 7.84 -13.28
CA VAL A 54 -15.43 7.67 -11.83
C VAL A 54 -16.55 8.58 -11.34
N ASP A 55 -17.67 7.98 -10.91
CA ASP A 55 -18.83 8.72 -10.42
C ASP A 55 -18.66 9.08 -8.94
N VAL A 56 -18.43 10.36 -8.66
CA VAL A 56 -18.26 10.89 -7.30
C VAL A 56 -19.56 11.53 -6.83
N ARG A 57 -20.08 11.10 -5.67
CA ARG A 57 -21.30 11.61 -5.03
C ARG A 57 -20.96 12.74 -4.05
N ALA A 58 -21.99 13.51 -3.69
CA ALA A 58 -21.83 14.55 -2.67
C ALA A 58 -21.48 13.92 -1.31
N GLY A 59 -20.39 14.38 -0.69
CA GLY A 59 -19.88 13.90 0.59
C GLY A 59 -18.72 12.91 0.47
N GLU A 60 -18.42 12.43 -0.73
CA GLU A 60 -17.20 11.66 -1.00
C GLU A 60 -16.00 12.60 -1.08
N THR A 61 -14.85 12.14 -0.57
CA THR A 61 -13.64 12.94 -0.35
C THR A 61 -12.56 12.67 -1.39
N GLY A 62 -12.65 11.55 -2.10
CA GLY A 62 -11.73 11.20 -3.17
C GLY A 62 -12.01 9.84 -3.78
N PHE A 63 -11.12 9.41 -4.67
CA PHE A 63 -11.13 8.07 -5.23
C PHE A 63 -9.70 7.55 -5.42
N THR A 64 -9.59 6.24 -5.58
CA THR A 64 -8.42 5.55 -6.11
C THR A 64 -8.87 4.70 -7.28
N LEU A 65 -8.16 4.82 -8.40
CA LEU A 65 -8.33 3.98 -9.58
C LEU A 65 -7.13 3.05 -9.68
N PHE A 66 -7.42 1.76 -9.83
CA PHE A 66 -6.45 0.76 -10.24
C PHE A 66 -6.74 0.43 -11.70
N ALA A 67 -5.72 0.39 -12.56
CA ALA A 67 -5.85 -0.10 -13.93
C ALA A 67 -4.76 -1.11 -14.25
N GLU A 68 -5.12 -2.15 -15.00
CA GLU A 68 -4.22 -3.24 -15.38
C GLU A 68 -4.45 -3.65 -16.84
N ALA A 69 -3.40 -4.15 -17.47
CA ALA A 69 -3.41 -4.69 -18.82
C ALA A 69 -2.36 -5.82 -18.94
N GLY A 70 -2.28 -6.45 -20.11
CA GLY A 70 -1.17 -7.38 -20.43
C GLY A 70 0.11 -6.67 -20.92
N GLU A 71 0.16 -5.34 -20.85
CA GLU A 71 1.21 -4.47 -21.37
C GLU A 71 1.41 -3.31 -20.37
N LEU A 72 2.49 -2.53 -20.50
CA LEU A 72 2.78 -1.44 -19.56
C LEU A 72 1.66 -0.38 -19.57
N VAL A 73 1.19 0.03 -18.40
CA VAL A 73 0.05 0.93 -18.20
C VAL A 73 0.52 2.26 -17.61
N SER A 74 -0.07 3.37 -18.06
CA SER A 74 0.11 4.69 -17.45
C SER A 74 -1.17 5.51 -17.47
N ILE A 75 -1.31 6.43 -16.52
CA ILE A 75 -2.33 7.47 -16.57
C ILE A 75 -1.84 8.57 -17.52
N GLU A 76 -2.71 9.02 -18.42
CA GLU A 76 -2.41 10.12 -19.33
C GLU A 76 -2.87 11.45 -18.76
N LEU A 77 -4.12 11.50 -18.29
CA LEU A 77 -4.70 12.69 -17.71
C LEU A 77 -5.96 12.40 -16.89
N LEU A 78 -6.29 13.36 -16.05
CA LEU A 78 -7.53 13.43 -15.29
C LEU A 78 -8.37 14.62 -15.76
N ARG A 79 -9.69 14.41 -15.90
CA ARG A 79 -10.67 15.48 -16.12
C ARG A 79 -11.71 15.53 -15.03
N ASP A 80 -12.04 16.77 -14.65
CA ASP A 80 -13.16 17.06 -13.75
C ASP A 80 -14.52 16.82 -14.43
N PRO A 81 -15.64 16.88 -13.67
CA PRO A 81 -16.98 16.69 -14.22
C PRO A 81 -17.43 17.74 -15.24
N ASP A 82 -16.76 18.89 -15.29
CA ASP A 82 -17.00 19.94 -16.29
C ASP A 82 -16.17 19.72 -17.57
N GLY A 83 -15.31 18.69 -17.58
CA GLY A 83 -14.48 18.29 -18.71
C GLY A 83 -13.13 19.01 -18.79
N ASN A 84 -12.78 19.83 -17.79
CA ASN A 84 -11.49 20.49 -17.72
C ASN A 84 -10.40 19.47 -17.37
N VAL A 85 -9.22 19.62 -17.95
CA VAL A 85 -8.06 18.81 -17.55
C VAL A 85 -7.53 19.37 -16.25
N VAL A 86 -7.50 18.53 -15.21
CA VAL A 86 -7.02 18.87 -13.87
C VAL A 86 -5.54 18.58 -13.74
N THR A 87 -5.09 17.46 -14.28
CA THR A 87 -3.68 17.10 -14.38
C THR A 87 -3.42 16.18 -15.58
N ARG A 88 -2.17 16.12 -16.05
CA ARG A 88 -1.66 15.22 -17.08
C ARG A 88 -0.24 14.78 -16.77
N TRP A 89 0.19 13.67 -17.39
CA TRP A 89 1.54 13.13 -17.19
C TRP A 89 2.65 14.14 -17.53
N GLU A 90 2.45 15.00 -18.52
CA GLU A 90 3.45 16.01 -18.92
C GLU A 90 3.71 17.08 -17.85
N ASP A 91 2.78 17.27 -16.91
CA ASP A 91 2.95 18.23 -15.82
C ASP A 91 4.11 17.81 -14.90
N TRP A 92 4.46 16.51 -14.88
CA TRP A 92 5.42 15.94 -13.94
C TRP A 92 6.60 15.22 -14.59
N TYR A 93 6.42 14.62 -15.76
CA TYR A 93 7.47 13.83 -16.41
C TYR A 93 8.79 14.59 -16.66
N TYR A 94 8.72 15.91 -16.83
CA TYR A 94 9.90 16.77 -17.00
C TYR A 94 10.22 17.61 -15.76
N ALA A 95 9.40 17.52 -14.72
CA ALA A 95 9.59 18.25 -13.50
C ALA A 95 10.51 17.45 -12.56
N PRO A 96 11.32 18.11 -11.73
CA PRO A 96 12.13 17.43 -10.73
C PRO A 96 11.29 17.04 -9.50
N ILE A 97 9.99 16.75 -9.68
CA ILE A 97 9.05 16.45 -8.60
C ILE A 97 8.35 15.12 -8.85
N ASP A 98 8.27 14.30 -7.81
CA ASP A 98 7.59 13.02 -7.79
C ASP A 98 6.32 13.14 -6.93
N LEU A 99 5.17 12.86 -7.52
CA LEU A 99 3.89 12.81 -6.80
C LEU A 99 3.28 11.42 -6.83
N THR A 100 3.37 10.75 -7.97
CA THR A 100 2.84 9.41 -8.15
C THR A 100 3.60 8.70 -9.25
N ASP A 101 3.77 7.41 -9.08
CA ASP A 101 4.31 6.55 -10.13
C ASP A 101 3.31 6.33 -11.26
N ALA A 102 2.07 6.78 -11.10
CA ALA A 102 0.97 6.49 -12.02
C ALA A 102 1.17 7.02 -13.44
N PHE A 103 2.03 8.02 -13.61
CA PHE A 103 2.34 8.62 -14.90
C PHE A 103 3.47 7.91 -15.64
N TYR A 104 4.19 7.01 -14.96
CA TYR A 104 5.32 6.31 -15.52
C TYR A 104 4.91 4.87 -15.85
N PRO A 105 5.03 4.44 -17.12
CA PRO A 105 4.65 3.10 -17.54
C PRO A 105 5.74 2.08 -17.17
N TYR A 106 5.96 1.89 -15.87
CA TYR A 106 6.95 0.93 -15.36
C TYR A 106 6.40 -0.49 -15.28
N TYR A 107 5.08 -0.63 -15.15
CA TYR A 107 4.42 -1.89 -14.86
C TYR A 107 3.18 -2.08 -15.72
N ASP A 108 2.66 -3.31 -15.75
CA ASP A 108 1.42 -3.69 -16.43
C ASP A 108 0.15 -3.29 -15.64
N ASN A 109 0.34 -2.63 -14.51
CA ASN A 109 -0.71 -2.08 -13.67
C ASN A 109 -0.30 -0.73 -13.07
N VAL A 110 -1.29 0.04 -12.64
CA VAL A 110 -1.10 1.39 -12.12
C VAL A 110 -2.16 1.73 -11.08
N VAL A 111 -1.76 2.53 -10.09
CA VAL A 111 -2.64 3.04 -9.03
C VAL A 111 -2.61 4.54 -9.03
N PHE A 112 -3.77 5.15 -9.14
CA PHE A 112 -3.92 6.59 -9.17
C PHE A 112 -4.95 7.05 -8.15
N THR A 113 -4.52 7.88 -7.22
CA THR A 113 -5.38 8.44 -6.18
C THR A 113 -5.65 9.91 -6.47
N TRP A 114 -6.88 10.38 -6.21
CA TRP A 114 -7.21 11.79 -6.32
C TRP A 114 -8.25 12.23 -5.27
N PRO A 115 -8.15 13.45 -4.69
CA PRO A 115 -6.98 14.34 -4.72
C PRO A 115 -5.80 13.71 -3.97
N MET A 116 -4.57 14.11 -4.34
CA MET A 116 -3.35 13.60 -3.70
C MET A 116 -2.88 14.53 -2.60
N ARG A 117 -2.84 15.83 -2.92
CA ARG A 117 -2.31 16.89 -2.07
C ARG A 117 -3.43 17.78 -1.54
N ALA A 118 -3.13 18.52 -0.47
CA ALA A 118 -4.09 19.50 0.07
C ALA A 118 -4.42 20.62 -0.95
N GLU A 119 -3.45 21.01 -1.77
CA GLU A 119 -3.61 22.06 -2.79
C GLU A 119 -4.50 21.66 -3.97
N ASP A 120 -4.65 20.35 -4.23
CA ASP A 120 -5.55 19.85 -5.28
C ASP A 120 -7.02 20.19 -4.96
N GLY A 121 -7.31 20.50 -3.70
CA GLY A 121 -8.61 20.96 -3.21
C GLY A 121 -9.63 19.83 -3.04
N PRO A 122 -10.84 20.17 -2.55
CA PRO A 122 -11.89 19.17 -2.35
C PRO A 122 -12.40 18.64 -3.69
N ILE A 123 -12.71 17.35 -3.74
CA ILE A 123 -13.25 16.73 -4.94
C ILE A 123 -14.68 17.22 -5.25
N GLN A 124 -14.92 17.52 -6.52
CA GLN A 124 -16.24 17.89 -7.02
C GLN A 124 -17.09 16.64 -7.27
N ALA A 125 -18.36 16.66 -6.84
CA ALA A 125 -19.32 15.61 -7.19
C ALA A 125 -19.62 15.63 -8.71
N GLY A 126 -19.67 14.46 -9.33
CA GLY A 126 -19.94 14.26 -10.75
C GLY A 126 -19.08 13.16 -11.36
N ALA A 127 -19.17 13.03 -12.69
CA ALA A 127 -18.45 12.03 -13.46
C ALA A 127 -17.05 12.53 -13.82
N TRP A 128 -16.04 12.05 -13.11
CA TRP A 128 -14.63 12.28 -13.45
C TRP A 128 -14.19 11.35 -14.57
N THR A 129 -13.24 11.79 -15.40
CA THR A 129 -12.69 10.94 -16.47
C THR A 129 -11.20 10.74 -16.26
N VAL A 130 -10.78 9.49 -16.09
CA VAL A 130 -9.37 9.09 -16.05
C VAL A 130 -9.01 8.48 -17.40
N VAL A 131 -8.00 9.02 -18.06
CA VAL A 131 -7.51 8.52 -19.34
C VAL A 131 -6.27 7.66 -19.09
N VAL A 132 -6.26 6.46 -19.62
CA VAL A 132 -5.22 5.45 -19.43
C VAL A 132 -4.63 5.06 -20.78
N ALA A 133 -3.32 4.95 -20.86
CA ALA A 133 -2.60 4.44 -22.01
C ALA A 133 -1.93 3.10 -21.73
N THR A 134 -1.70 2.35 -22.81
CA THR A 134 -0.83 1.17 -22.81
C THR A 134 0.34 1.43 -23.74
N VAL A 135 1.55 1.05 -23.33
CA VAL A 135 2.78 1.22 -24.10
C VAL A 135 3.62 -0.05 -24.11
N ASP A 136 4.51 -0.18 -25.08
CA ASP A 136 5.52 -1.24 -25.09
C ASP A 136 6.77 -0.87 -24.26
N ALA A 137 7.75 -1.77 -24.21
CA ALA A 137 9.02 -1.55 -23.50
C ALA A 137 9.86 -0.38 -24.06
N ASP A 138 9.61 0.06 -25.29
CA ASP A 138 10.22 1.26 -25.90
C ASP A 138 9.36 2.53 -25.66
N TRP A 139 8.32 2.40 -24.84
CA TRP A 139 7.32 3.41 -24.48
C TRP A 139 6.53 3.92 -25.68
N ALA A 140 6.42 3.11 -26.73
CA ALA A 140 5.55 3.40 -27.85
C ALA A 140 4.12 2.97 -27.52
N TYR A 141 3.18 3.88 -27.77
CA TYR A 141 1.76 3.61 -27.55
C TYR A 141 1.25 2.39 -28.32
N LEU A 142 0.63 1.47 -27.59
CA LEU A 142 0.06 0.24 -28.11
C LEU A 142 -1.46 0.38 -28.30
N PRO A 143 -1.97 0.17 -29.52
CA PRO A 143 -3.41 0.12 -29.75
C PRO A 143 -3.97 -1.31 -29.63
N ASN A 144 -5.27 -1.37 -29.36
CA ASN A 144 -6.10 -2.57 -29.26
C ASN A 144 -5.69 -3.50 -28.09
N VAL A 145 -5.24 -2.89 -27.00
CA VAL A 145 -5.00 -3.58 -25.73
C VAL A 145 -6.24 -3.40 -24.85
N ASP A 146 -6.72 -4.51 -24.28
CA ASP A 146 -7.78 -4.48 -23.28
C ASP A 146 -7.19 -4.04 -21.95
N VAL A 147 -7.85 -3.08 -21.30
CA VAL A 147 -7.49 -2.52 -20.01
C VAL A 147 -8.67 -2.72 -19.07
N ALA A 148 -8.42 -3.37 -17.95
CA ALA A 148 -9.37 -3.43 -16.84
C ALA A 148 -9.06 -2.28 -15.88
N ALA A 149 -10.09 -1.64 -15.36
CA ALA A 149 -9.94 -0.65 -14.30
C ALA A 149 -10.96 -0.90 -13.20
N SER A 150 -10.52 -0.76 -11.96
CA SER A 150 -11.39 -0.72 -10.81
C SER A 150 -11.24 0.58 -10.04
N THR A 151 -12.30 0.98 -9.36
CA THR A 151 -12.32 2.21 -8.58
C THR A 151 -12.77 1.92 -7.18
N ARG A 152 -12.11 2.55 -6.21
CA ARG A 152 -12.53 2.65 -4.82
C ARG A 152 -12.82 4.11 -4.51
N ILE A 153 -14.00 4.37 -3.99
CA ILE A 153 -14.42 5.70 -3.58
C ILE A 153 -14.18 5.87 -2.08
N ARG A 154 -13.66 7.03 -1.69
CA ARG A 154 -13.44 7.40 -0.28
C ARG A 154 -14.50 8.39 0.18
N ALA A 155 -14.96 8.20 1.40
CA ALA A 155 -15.89 9.07 2.09
C ALA A 155 -15.45 9.16 3.55
N ASP A 156 -14.42 9.97 3.79
CA ASP A 156 -13.82 10.06 5.11
C ASP A 156 -14.71 10.93 6.02
N GLU A 157 -15.23 10.35 7.10
CA GLU A 157 -15.98 11.11 8.10
C GLU A 157 -15.06 11.99 8.96
N ASP A 158 -13.79 11.57 9.10
CA ASP A 158 -12.73 12.25 9.85
C ASP A 158 -11.43 12.25 9.01
N PRO A 159 -11.06 13.39 8.39
CA PRO A 159 -9.87 13.48 7.57
C PRO A 159 -8.57 13.47 8.37
N ASP A 160 -8.62 13.55 9.70
CA ASP A 160 -7.45 13.66 10.58
C ASP A 160 -7.11 12.31 11.26
N ALA A 161 -7.80 11.22 10.91
CA ALA A 161 -7.59 9.91 11.51
C ALA A 161 -7.77 8.75 10.52
N GLY A 162 -6.90 7.73 10.63
CA GLY A 162 -6.92 6.55 9.75
C GLY A 162 -6.64 5.25 10.49
N VAL A 163 -7.05 4.13 9.88
CA VAL A 163 -6.69 2.79 10.36
C VAL A 163 -5.95 2.11 9.22
N VAL A 164 -4.67 1.80 9.44
CA VAL A 164 -3.88 1.05 8.48
C VAL A 164 -3.83 -0.40 8.96
N ARG A 165 -4.45 -1.28 8.18
CA ARG A 165 -4.49 -2.71 8.46
C ARG A 165 -3.35 -3.39 7.73
N VAL A 166 -2.59 -4.21 8.44
CA VAL A 166 -1.39 -4.86 7.92
C VAL A 166 -1.42 -6.34 8.22
N ALA A 167 -1.22 -7.16 7.20
CA ALA A 167 -0.86 -8.55 7.35
C ALA A 167 0.68 -8.65 7.39
N LEU A 168 1.25 -8.90 8.58
CA LEU A 168 2.68 -9.12 8.74
C LEU A 168 2.96 -10.62 8.62
N VAL A 169 3.54 -11.02 7.49
CA VAL A 169 3.78 -12.40 7.12
C VAL A 169 5.25 -12.76 7.35
N PHE A 170 5.50 -13.75 8.20
CA PHE A 170 6.83 -14.31 8.43
C PHE A 170 7.12 -15.38 7.40
N ALA A 171 8.26 -15.26 6.70
CA ALA A 171 8.78 -16.35 5.88
C ALA A 171 9.17 -17.56 6.75
N ASP A 172 9.31 -18.74 6.13
CA ASP A 172 9.60 -19.99 6.83
C ASP A 172 10.85 -19.87 7.70
N GLY A 173 10.75 -20.31 8.95
CA GLY A 173 11.87 -20.30 9.90
C GLY A 173 12.21 -18.93 10.51
N VAL A 174 11.67 -17.81 10.02
CA VAL A 174 12.06 -16.46 10.47
C VAL A 174 11.68 -16.20 11.93
N GLU A 175 10.51 -16.66 12.37
CA GLU A 175 10.06 -16.42 13.74
C GLU A 175 10.83 -17.26 14.78
N GLU A 176 11.46 -18.35 14.35
CA GLU A 176 12.28 -19.24 15.17
C GLU A 176 13.73 -18.76 15.35
N GLU A 177 14.19 -17.82 14.50
CA GLU A 177 15.55 -17.30 14.58
C GLU A 177 15.79 -16.55 15.91
N PRO A 178 16.91 -16.81 16.61
CA PRO A 178 17.15 -16.24 17.93
C PRO A 178 17.11 -14.71 17.93
N GLY A 179 16.23 -14.13 18.74
CA GLY A 179 16.11 -12.68 18.91
C GLY A 179 15.20 -11.98 17.89
N VAL A 180 14.88 -12.62 16.75
CA VAL A 180 14.03 -12.00 15.72
C VAL A 180 12.64 -11.68 16.26
N ARG A 181 12.04 -12.56 17.06
CA ARG A 181 10.71 -12.28 17.64
C ARG A 181 10.69 -11.06 18.55
N GLU A 182 11.65 -10.97 19.46
CA GLU A 182 11.77 -9.84 20.38
C GLU A 182 12.04 -8.54 19.62
N ALA A 183 12.88 -8.59 18.58
CA ALA A 183 13.16 -7.46 17.72
C ALA A 183 11.92 -6.99 16.95
N VAL A 184 11.13 -7.91 16.39
CA VAL A 184 9.90 -7.57 15.67
C VAL A 184 8.85 -6.97 16.60
N ASP A 185 8.69 -7.53 17.81
CA ASP A 185 7.78 -6.96 18.81
C ASP A 185 8.18 -5.51 19.16
N GLY A 186 9.49 -5.25 19.32
CA GLY A 186 10.03 -3.90 19.54
C GLY A 186 9.84 -2.96 18.36
N ALA A 187 10.08 -3.44 17.14
CA ALA A 187 9.89 -2.68 15.91
C ALA A 187 8.41 -2.30 15.69
N ILE A 188 7.47 -3.18 16.03
CA ILE A 188 6.03 -2.87 15.98
C ILE A 188 5.67 -1.74 16.96
N LEU A 189 6.27 -1.71 18.15
CA LEU A 189 6.09 -0.61 19.09
C LEU A 189 6.63 0.69 18.51
N ARG A 190 7.85 0.66 17.94
CA ARG A 190 8.45 1.83 17.28
C ARG A 190 7.59 2.34 16.13
N TRP A 191 7.08 1.46 15.28
CA TRP A 191 6.18 1.83 14.19
C TRP A 191 4.93 2.56 14.70
N ARG A 192 4.30 2.06 15.78
CA ARG A 192 3.18 2.76 16.42
C ARG A 192 3.57 4.13 16.95
N GLU A 193 4.75 4.28 17.54
CA GLU A 193 5.24 5.57 18.02
C GLU A 193 5.39 6.61 16.89
N VAL A 194 5.69 6.19 15.66
CA VAL A 194 5.76 7.07 14.49
C VAL A 194 4.36 7.48 14.04
N TRP A 195 3.40 6.55 14.01
CA TRP A 195 2.09 6.75 13.37
C TRP A 195 0.98 7.27 14.30
N GLU A 196 0.96 6.88 15.57
CA GLU A 196 -0.06 7.32 16.52
C GLU A 196 -0.12 8.86 16.67
N PRO A 197 1.01 9.61 16.74
CA PRO A 197 0.98 11.06 16.84
C PRO A 197 0.34 11.78 15.65
N VAL A 198 0.30 11.14 14.49
CA VAL A 198 -0.27 11.70 13.24
C VAL A 198 -1.70 11.19 12.97
N GLY A 199 -2.32 10.55 13.95
CA GLY A 199 -3.72 10.10 13.88
C GLY A 199 -3.92 8.76 13.18
N LEU A 200 -2.85 8.01 12.90
CA LEU A 200 -2.94 6.68 12.29
C LEU A 200 -2.88 5.58 13.34
N THR A 201 -3.85 4.67 13.28
CA THR A 201 -3.87 3.46 14.11
C THR A 201 -3.38 2.28 13.28
N LEU A 202 -2.36 1.58 13.77
CA LEU A 202 -1.85 0.35 13.14
C LEU A 202 -2.59 -0.87 13.70
N GLU A 203 -3.31 -1.59 12.83
CA GLU A 203 -3.92 -2.88 13.12
C GLU A 203 -3.13 -4.00 12.44
N LEU A 204 -2.47 -4.85 13.23
CA LEU A 204 -1.64 -5.94 12.73
C LEU A 204 -2.31 -7.29 12.87
N ARG A 205 -2.14 -8.09 11.82
CA ARG A 205 -2.41 -9.52 11.82
C ARG A 205 -1.14 -10.26 11.41
N GLU A 206 -0.57 -10.97 12.36
CA GLU A 206 0.61 -11.79 12.11
C GLU A 206 0.24 -13.13 11.47
N VAL A 207 1.06 -13.58 10.53
CA VAL A 207 0.85 -14.80 9.75
C VAL A 207 2.16 -15.54 9.59
N ALA A 208 2.21 -16.82 9.96
CA ALA A 208 3.31 -17.69 9.56
C ALA A 208 3.07 -18.24 8.15
N SER A 209 4.13 -18.43 7.38
CA SER A 209 4.06 -18.94 6.01
C SER A 209 5.17 -19.97 5.74
N ASP A 210 5.01 -20.74 4.66
CA ASP A 210 6.03 -21.67 4.16
C ASP A 210 6.90 -21.01 3.05
N LEU A 211 6.99 -19.67 3.04
CA LEU A 211 7.75 -18.92 2.04
C LEU A 211 9.26 -19.06 2.23
N ASP A 212 10.02 -18.99 1.13
CA ASP A 212 11.49 -18.90 1.22
C ASP A 212 11.89 -17.65 2.01
N SER A 213 12.84 -17.78 2.93
CA SER A 213 13.35 -16.66 3.73
C SER A 213 14.16 -15.66 2.89
N THR A 214 14.61 -16.06 1.69
CA THR A 214 15.20 -15.17 0.69
C THR A 214 14.10 -14.61 -0.20
N LEU A 215 13.71 -13.37 0.04
CA LEU A 215 12.62 -12.73 -0.68
C LEU A 215 13.11 -12.05 -1.97
N SER A 216 12.37 -12.19 -3.06
CA SER A 216 12.60 -11.46 -4.31
C SER A 216 11.68 -10.25 -4.39
N PRO A 217 12.19 -9.05 -4.71
CA PRO A 217 11.37 -7.86 -4.93
C PRO A 217 10.22 -8.08 -5.91
N PRO A 218 9.14 -7.30 -5.79
CA PRO A 218 7.96 -7.46 -6.64
C PRO A 218 8.17 -7.20 -8.14
N TRP A 219 9.34 -6.71 -8.58
CA TRP A 219 9.65 -6.49 -10.01
C TRP A 219 10.48 -7.63 -10.63
N ASP A 220 10.98 -8.58 -9.84
CA ASP A 220 11.91 -9.61 -10.32
C ASP A 220 11.21 -10.82 -10.99
N ALA A 221 9.90 -10.74 -11.26
CA ALA A 221 9.11 -11.74 -11.98
C ALA A 221 9.18 -13.19 -11.41
N ASP A 222 9.65 -13.34 -10.17
CA ASP A 222 9.95 -14.63 -9.52
C ASP A 222 8.80 -15.17 -8.63
N GLY A 223 7.57 -14.67 -8.82
CA GLY A 223 6.37 -15.38 -8.34
C GLY A 223 5.88 -15.11 -6.92
N GLN A 224 6.39 -14.08 -6.23
CA GLN A 224 5.86 -13.68 -4.89
C GLN A 224 4.44 -13.10 -4.91
N THR A 225 3.91 -12.86 -6.10
CA THR A 225 2.53 -12.48 -6.40
C THR A 225 1.49 -13.45 -5.85
N ASP A 226 1.73 -14.75 -6.09
CA ASP A 226 0.81 -15.80 -5.69
C ASP A 226 0.77 -15.90 -4.16
N ASP A 227 1.86 -15.52 -3.51
CA ASP A 227 2.03 -15.51 -2.06
C ASP A 227 1.34 -14.30 -1.43
N ALA A 228 1.52 -13.09 -1.97
CA ALA A 228 0.79 -11.89 -1.52
C ALA A 228 -0.73 -12.12 -1.59
N ALA A 229 -1.19 -12.75 -2.68
CA ALA A 229 -2.58 -13.13 -2.87
C ALA A 229 -3.13 -14.11 -1.84
N ALA A 230 -2.29 -15.02 -1.35
CA ALA A 230 -2.69 -16.01 -0.36
C ALA A 230 -2.92 -15.39 1.02
N PHE A 231 -2.25 -14.28 1.34
CA PHE A 231 -2.26 -13.70 2.68
C PHE A 231 -3.06 -12.40 2.81
N ALA A 232 -3.26 -11.67 1.72
CA ALA A 232 -4.01 -10.42 1.72
C ALA A 232 -5.50 -10.62 2.08
N ARG A 233 -6.05 -9.68 2.85
CA ARG A 233 -7.50 -9.44 2.95
C ARG A 233 -7.82 -8.08 2.35
N ASP A 234 -9.10 -7.86 2.05
CA ASP A 234 -9.53 -6.58 1.52
C ASP A 234 -9.18 -5.45 2.48
N GLY A 235 -8.48 -4.43 1.96
CA GLY A 235 -8.04 -3.26 2.73
C GLY A 235 -6.80 -3.49 3.61
N GLU A 236 -6.13 -4.65 3.55
CA GLU A 236 -4.85 -4.88 4.23
C GLU A 236 -3.66 -4.65 3.31
N VAL A 237 -2.60 -4.02 3.83
CA VAL A 237 -1.26 -4.05 3.23
C VAL A 237 -0.57 -5.34 3.64
N VAL A 238 0.02 -6.07 2.69
CA VAL A 238 0.81 -7.26 3.01
C VAL A 238 2.27 -6.88 3.16
N VAL A 239 2.84 -7.18 4.33
CA VAL A 239 4.26 -7.00 4.62
C VAL A 239 4.89 -8.37 4.85
N PHE A 240 5.84 -8.75 4.03
CA PHE A 240 6.67 -9.95 4.21
C PHE A 240 7.95 -9.61 4.97
N LEU A 241 8.19 -10.34 6.06
CA LEU A 241 9.47 -10.32 6.76
C LEU A 241 10.26 -11.58 6.37
N GLY A 242 11.36 -11.36 5.67
CA GLY A 242 12.31 -12.40 5.26
C GLY A 242 13.68 -12.21 5.91
N GLU A 243 14.56 -13.18 5.70
CA GLU A 243 15.97 -13.08 6.09
C GLU A 243 16.69 -12.04 5.24
N THR A 244 16.63 -12.16 3.91
CA THR A 244 17.30 -11.25 2.97
C THR A 244 16.38 -10.88 1.82
N LEU A 245 16.71 -9.77 1.13
CA LEU A 245 16.12 -9.43 -0.16
C LEU A 245 17.13 -9.77 -1.26
N ASN A 246 16.78 -10.64 -2.20
CA ASN A 246 17.65 -11.17 -3.26
C ASN A 246 18.96 -11.80 -2.76
N GLY A 247 19.03 -12.25 -1.51
CA GLY A 247 20.26 -12.76 -0.91
C GLY A 247 21.29 -11.67 -0.58
N GLU A 248 20.88 -10.39 -0.64
CA GLU A 248 21.72 -9.24 -0.36
C GLU A 248 21.46 -8.66 1.05
N LEU A 249 22.45 -7.89 1.55
CA LEU A 249 22.46 -7.26 2.89
C LEU A 249 22.58 -5.73 2.80
N ASN A 250 22.09 -5.15 1.71
CA ASN A 250 22.16 -3.72 1.40
C ASN A 250 20.78 -3.08 1.30
N TRP A 251 19.70 -3.86 1.39
CA TRP A 251 18.32 -3.38 1.33
C TRP A 251 17.58 -3.71 2.62
N TYR A 252 17.12 -2.67 3.31
CA TYR A 252 16.30 -2.83 4.50
C TYR A 252 14.88 -3.25 4.16
N GLY A 253 14.27 -2.59 3.18
CA GLY A 253 12.92 -2.87 2.73
C GLY A 253 12.65 -2.41 1.30
N VAL A 254 11.51 -2.83 0.77
CA VAL A 254 11.00 -2.47 -0.56
C VAL A 254 9.48 -2.45 -0.53
N SER A 255 8.88 -1.35 -0.95
CA SER A 255 7.44 -1.28 -1.23
C SER A 255 7.09 -1.73 -2.65
N GLY A 256 5.96 -2.43 -2.78
CA GLY A 256 5.47 -2.94 -4.06
C GLY A 256 4.90 -1.85 -4.99
N GLY A 257 4.68 -0.63 -4.53
CA GLY A 257 4.32 0.50 -5.39
C GLY A 257 4.07 1.76 -4.59
N ILE A 258 4.03 2.91 -5.28
CA ILE A 258 3.80 4.22 -4.66
C ILE A 258 2.69 5.00 -5.40
N PRO A 259 1.42 4.87 -4.98
CA PRO A 259 0.89 3.90 -4.01
C PRO A 259 0.88 2.46 -4.55
N GLY A 260 0.80 1.50 -3.64
CA GLY A 260 0.59 0.09 -3.94
C GLY A 260 -0.84 -0.23 -4.42
N PRO A 261 -1.03 -1.35 -5.12
CA PRO A 261 -2.29 -1.73 -5.74
C PRO A 261 -3.41 -1.98 -4.72
N LEU A 262 -4.62 -1.52 -5.08
CA LEU A 262 -5.86 -1.85 -4.38
C LEU A 262 -6.23 -3.32 -4.52
N GLU A 263 -5.87 -3.87 -5.67
CA GLU A 263 -6.08 -5.27 -6.00
C GLU A 263 -4.83 -6.05 -5.67
N ILE A 264 -5.03 -7.33 -5.44
CA ILE A 264 -3.95 -8.25 -5.22
C ILE A 264 -3.26 -8.49 -6.57
N THR A 265 -2.04 -8.00 -6.70
CA THR A 265 -1.12 -8.25 -7.80
C THR A 265 0.24 -8.64 -7.24
N ASP A 266 1.21 -8.86 -8.13
CA ASP A 266 2.61 -9.06 -7.78
C ASP A 266 3.17 -7.91 -6.97
N ARG A 267 2.69 -6.71 -7.27
CA ARG A 267 3.03 -5.44 -6.64
C ARG A 267 2.32 -5.17 -5.31
N SER A 268 1.50 -6.09 -4.79
CA SER A 268 0.81 -5.89 -3.49
C SER A 268 1.68 -6.15 -2.27
N ALA A 269 2.93 -6.58 -2.46
CA ALA A 269 3.84 -6.97 -1.40
C ALA A 269 4.77 -5.82 -0.98
N THR A 270 4.85 -5.57 0.33
CA THR A 270 5.95 -4.83 0.95
C THR A 270 6.92 -5.82 1.58
N LEU A 271 8.23 -5.66 1.40
CA LEU A 271 9.24 -6.61 1.86
C LEU A 271 10.18 -5.93 2.86
N VAL A 272 10.61 -6.67 3.89
CA VAL A 272 11.61 -6.22 4.87
C VAL A 272 12.59 -7.37 5.17
N SER A 273 13.88 -7.07 5.22
CA SER A 273 14.94 -8.04 5.58
C SER A 273 15.32 -7.90 7.05
N TRP A 274 15.04 -8.89 7.88
CA TRP A 274 15.45 -8.85 9.29
C TRP A 274 16.97 -8.91 9.45
N LEU A 275 17.69 -9.68 8.60
CA LEU A 275 19.13 -9.88 8.76
C LEU A 275 19.93 -8.62 8.41
N THR A 276 19.44 -7.81 7.47
CA THR A 276 20.06 -6.50 7.16
C THR A 276 19.93 -5.55 8.36
N HIS A 277 18.81 -5.60 9.10
CA HIS A 277 18.61 -4.81 10.31
C HIS A 277 19.46 -5.30 11.48
N ALA A 278 19.60 -6.62 11.68
CA ALA A 278 20.43 -7.21 12.75
C ALA A 278 21.94 -7.01 12.55
N GLY A 279 22.35 -6.31 11.48
CA GLY A 279 23.73 -5.93 11.23
C GLY A 279 24.69 -7.10 11.01
N ALA A 280 25.99 -6.78 10.99
CA ALA A 280 27.04 -7.74 10.63
C ALA A 280 27.26 -8.85 11.66
N ASN A 281 26.78 -8.69 12.91
CA ASN A 281 26.88 -9.69 13.96
C ASN A 281 25.64 -10.61 14.02
N GLY A 282 24.55 -10.26 13.33
CA GLY A 282 23.27 -10.97 13.33
C GLY A 282 22.55 -10.93 14.68
N VAL A 283 22.79 -9.91 15.52
CA VAL A 283 22.22 -9.78 16.86
C VAL A 283 21.74 -8.35 17.06
N PHE A 284 20.42 -8.20 17.14
CA PHE A 284 19.73 -6.94 17.38
C PHE A 284 20.20 -6.23 18.66
N ASP A 285 20.53 -4.95 18.53
CA ASP A 285 20.51 -3.96 19.60
C ASP A 285 19.29 -3.02 19.50
N ASP A 286 19.18 -2.08 20.45
CA ASP A 286 18.02 -1.17 20.54
C ASP A 286 17.90 -0.26 19.31
N ASP A 287 19.02 0.18 18.72
CA ASP A 287 19.03 1.06 17.55
C ASP A 287 18.63 0.29 16.28
N GLU A 288 19.09 -0.95 16.13
CA GLU A 288 18.71 -1.86 15.04
C GLU A 288 17.23 -2.23 15.08
N ILE A 289 16.66 -2.41 16.28
CA ILE A 289 15.21 -2.61 16.48
C ILE A 289 14.43 -1.36 16.10
N GLY A 290 14.91 -0.19 16.53
CA GLY A 290 14.32 1.10 16.19
C GLY A 290 14.28 1.28 14.66
N LEU A 291 15.41 1.06 14.01
CA LEU A 291 15.55 1.15 12.56
C LEU A 291 14.58 0.21 11.83
N MET A 292 14.39 -1.03 12.31
CA MET A 292 13.43 -1.95 11.68
C MET A 292 11.99 -1.44 11.79
N GLY A 293 11.61 -0.84 12.93
CA GLY A 293 10.29 -0.23 13.10
C GLY A 293 10.08 0.98 12.19
N GLU A 294 11.13 1.76 11.97
CA GLU A 294 11.12 2.90 11.06
C GLU A 294 11.05 2.47 9.60
N THR A 295 11.80 1.45 9.20
CA THR A 295 11.70 0.83 7.87
C THR A 295 10.28 0.31 7.61
N LEU A 296 9.66 -0.38 8.56
CA LEU A 296 8.27 -0.83 8.41
C LEU A 296 7.30 0.34 8.18
N ALA A 297 7.47 1.43 8.93
CA ALA A 297 6.67 2.63 8.76
C ALA A 297 6.91 3.33 7.40
N HIS A 298 8.17 3.37 6.96
CA HIS A 298 8.60 3.94 5.68
C HIS A 298 8.00 3.18 4.49
N GLU A 299 8.20 1.86 4.43
CA GLU A 299 7.79 1.06 3.26
C GLU A 299 6.27 0.94 3.14
N VAL A 300 5.55 0.88 4.28
CA VAL A 300 4.08 0.96 4.23
C VAL A 300 3.62 2.38 3.95
N GLY A 301 4.35 3.41 4.39
CA GLY A 301 4.14 4.80 3.98
C GLY A 301 4.19 4.97 2.46
N HIS A 302 5.19 4.39 1.81
CA HIS A 302 5.25 4.25 0.34
C HIS A 302 4.04 3.53 -0.23
N TYR A 303 3.68 2.38 0.35
CA TYR A 303 2.55 1.58 -0.14
C TYR A 303 1.24 2.38 -0.13
N ILE A 304 1.05 3.25 0.85
CA ILE A 304 -0.11 4.14 0.93
C ILE A 304 0.14 5.53 0.32
N GLY A 305 1.24 5.72 -0.41
CA GLY A 305 1.38 6.81 -1.37
C GLY A 305 2.36 7.93 -1.02
N LEU A 306 3.10 7.85 0.09
CA LEU A 306 4.17 8.81 0.33
C LEU A 306 5.35 8.58 -0.59
N GLN A 307 5.95 9.67 -1.07
CA GLN A 307 7.21 9.65 -1.82
C GLN A 307 8.38 10.00 -0.90
N HIS A 308 9.60 9.73 -1.38
CA HIS A 308 10.80 10.29 -0.74
C HIS A 308 10.80 11.82 -0.90
N PRO A 309 11.03 12.62 0.17
CA PRO A 309 11.16 14.07 0.07
C PRO A 309 12.29 14.51 -0.85
N VAL A 310 13.29 13.64 -0.99
CA VAL A 310 14.36 13.76 -1.95
C VAL A 310 14.81 12.36 -2.37
N GLN A 311 14.98 12.15 -3.68
CA GLN A 311 15.53 10.90 -4.20
C GLN A 311 17.02 10.78 -3.87
N THR A 312 17.58 9.57 -3.97
CA THR A 312 19.01 9.30 -3.68
C THR A 312 19.99 10.02 -4.62
N ASP A 313 19.52 10.60 -5.72
CA ASP A 313 20.31 11.43 -6.64
C ASP A 313 20.39 12.91 -6.22
N TYR A 314 19.62 13.33 -5.20
CA TYR A 314 19.50 14.70 -4.71
C TYR A 314 19.09 15.72 -5.78
N ALA A 315 18.35 15.27 -6.80
CA ALA A 315 17.93 16.08 -7.94
C ALA A 315 16.43 15.97 -8.27
N ARG A 316 15.70 15.16 -7.50
CA ARG A 316 14.25 14.99 -7.57
C ARG A 316 13.68 14.99 -6.16
N TRP A 317 12.56 15.66 -5.97
CA TRP A 317 11.90 15.87 -4.68
C TRP A 317 10.48 15.36 -4.71
N ASP A 318 9.82 15.19 -3.57
CA ASP A 318 8.37 14.97 -3.61
C ASP A 318 7.65 16.26 -4.04
N ALA A 319 6.38 16.14 -4.42
CA ALA A 319 5.57 17.28 -4.85
C ALA A 319 4.89 18.01 -3.67
N LEU A 320 5.46 17.92 -2.46
CA LEU A 320 4.93 18.53 -1.24
C LEU A 320 5.65 19.85 -0.95
N ASP A 321 4.88 20.92 -0.73
CA ASP A 321 5.44 22.26 -0.56
C ASP A 321 6.18 22.48 0.78
N ASP A 322 5.98 21.60 1.77
CA ASP A 322 6.52 21.74 3.13
C ASP A 322 7.70 20.81 3.45
N THR A 323 8.12 20.00 2.48
CA THR A 323 9.41 19.31 2.47
C THR A 323 10.46 20.23 1.86
N VAL A 324 11.67 20.16 2.38
CA VAL A 324 12.76 21.05 1.95
C VAL A 324 13.49 20.44 0.76
N GLU A 325 13.58 21.20 -0.34
CA GLU A 325 14.46 20.86 -1.44
C GLU A 325 15.92 21.04 -1.03
N CYS A 326 16.69 19.96 -1.10
CA CYS A 326 18.11 19.90 -0.82
C CYS A 326 18.86 19.24 -2.00
N GLU A 327 20.05 19.72 -2.32
CA GLU A 327 20.79 19.34 -3.56
C GLU A 327 22.11 18.59 -3.27
N SER A 328 22.32 18.13 -2.04
CA SER A 328 23.51 17.35 -1.69
C SER A 328 23.25 16.49 -0.46
N GLN A 329 23.91 15.33 -0.39
CA GLN A 329 23.82 14.42 0.76
C GLN A 329 23.89 15.14 2.10
N SER A 330 24.95 15.89 2.38
CA SER A 330 25.11 16.58 3.67
C SER A 330 23.99 17.57 3.97
N ALA A 331 23.51 18.31 2.96
CA ALA A 331 22.41 19.26 3.16
C ALA A 331 21.08 18.54 3.39
N CYS A 332 20.88 17.39 2.74
CA CYS A 332 19.68 16.58 2.89
C CYS A 332 19.65 15.85 4.23
N GLU A 333 20.76 15.23 4.63
CA GLU A 333 20.89 14.60 5.95
C GLU A 333 20.64 15.62 7.07
N ASP A 334 21.18 16.84 6.97
CA ASP A 334 20.98 17.90 7.95
C ASP A 334 19.52 18.37 8.05
N ALA A 335 18.76 18.31 6.94
CA ALA A 335 17.44 18.95 6.84
C ALA A 335 16.27 17.96 6.87
N LEU A 336 16.50 16.73 6.44
CA LEU A 336 15.51 15.66 6.26
C LEU A 336 15.91 14.37 6.96
N GLY A 337 17.11 14.27 7.54
CA GLY A 337 17.62 13.01 8.10
C GLY A 337 16.81 12.41 9.25
N ASP A 338 15.87 13.17 9.85
CA ASP A 338 14.92 12.69 10.85
C ASP A 338 13.48 12.48 10.30
N ASN A 339 13.28 12.74 9.00
CA ASN A 339 12.02 12.48 8.30
C ASN A 339 11.90 10.98 7.99
N ILE A 340 10.76 10.38 8.32
CA ILE A 340 10.54 8.93 8.13
C ILE A 340 10.67 8.53 6.65
N MET A 341 10.39 9.43 5.71
CA MET A 341 10.47 9.15 4.28
C MET A 341 11.83 9.54 3.66
N TYR A 342 12.82 9.96 4.45
CA TYR A 342 14.17 10.15 3.90
C TYR A 342 14.73 8.79 3.42
N PRO A 343 15.26 8.68 2.19
CA PRO A 343 15.56 7.38 1.56
C PRO A 343 16.74 6.61 2.18
N LEU A 344 17.48 7.21 3.10
CA LEU A 344 18.72 6.64 3.63
C LEU A 344 18.71 6.67 5.15
N SER A 345 18.98 5.52 5.76
CA SER A 345 19.28 5.44 7.19
C SER A 345 20.65 6.09 7.47
N ILE A 346 20.71 6.97 8.46
CA ILE A 346 21.95 7.65 8.86
C ILE A 346 22.46 6.97 10.13
N CYS A 347 23.37 6.02 9.96
CA CYS A 347 23.95 5.26 11.06
C CYS A 347 25.48 5.34 11.07
N ASP A 348 26.06 5.39 12.26
CA ASP A 348 27.50 5.31 12.47
C ASP A 348 27.86 4.39 13.66
N ALA A 349 29.07 4.52 14.21
CA ALA A 349 29.52 3.67 15.31
C ALA A 349 28.87 4.01 16.66
N ASP A 350 28.24 5.18 16.77
CA ASP A 350 27.60 5.69 17.98
C ASP A 350 26.06 5.51 17.95
N GLY A 351 25.50 5.05 16.81
CA GLY A 351 24.09 4.68 16.66
C GLY A 351 23.48 5.13 15.34
N CYS A 352 22.15 5.07 15.24
CA CYS A 352 21.38 5.59 14.12
C CYS A 352 20.66 6.91 14.49
N VAL A 353 20.46 7.78 13.50
CA VAL A 353 19.55 8.91 13.64
C VAL A 353 18.12 8.37 13.64
N ASP A 354 17.38 8.64 14.71
CA ASP A 354 15.96 8.33 14.79
C ASP A 354 15.16 9.06 13.68
N THR A 355 14.46 8.30 12.85
CA THR A 355 13.53 8.84 11.85
C THR A 355 12.09 8.65 12.32
N PHE A 356 11.42 9.75 12.65
CA PHE A 356 10.04 9.68 13.18
C PHE A 356 9.18 10.87 12.76
N ARG A 357 9.76 11.81 12.01
CA ARG A 357 9.04 13.01 11.61
C ARG A 357 8.33 12.81 10.29
N LEU A 358 7.12 13.33 10.23
CA LEU A 358 6.37 13.60 9.02
C LEU A 358 6.07 15.10 8.98
N THR A 359 6.04 15.69 7.80
CA THR A 359 5.53 17.05 7.60
C THR A 359 4.00 17.06 7.64
N ASP A 360 3.39 18.25 7.77
CA ASP A 360 1.93 18.36 7.81
C ASP A 360 1.31 17.89 6.47
N ALA A 361 1.99 18.14 5.34
CA ALA A 361 1.53 17.68 4.03
C ALA A 361 1.64 16.16 3.88
N GLN A 362 2.73 15.54 4.34
CA GLN A 362 2.89 14.07 4.36
C GLN A 362 1.82 13.42 5.24
N VAL A 363 1.54 13.98 6.43
CA VAL A 363 0.45 13.52 7.29
C VAL A 363 -0.89 13.59 6.55
N GLY A 364 -1.15 14.70 5.86
CA GLY A 364 -2.36 14.83 5.05
C GLY A 364 -2.47 13.79 3.94
N GLU A 365 -1.38 13.44 3.25
CA GLU A 365 -1.38 12.38 2.23
C GLU A 365 -1.67 11.01 2.84
N LEU A 366 -0.97 10.67 3.92
CA LEU A 366 -1.20 9.42 4.65
C LEU A 366 -2.63 9.29 5.13
N GLN A 367 -3.22 10.37 5.65
CA GLN A 367 -4.60 10.34 6.10
C GLN A 367 -5.56 10.18 4.90
N ARG A 368 -5.32 10.85 3.78
CA ARG A 368 -6.13 10.69 2.56
C ARG A 368 -6.05 9.30 1.95
N ALA A 369 -4.92 8.60 2.11
CA ALA A 369 -4.75 7.25 1.58
C ALA A 369 -5.09 6.14 2.59
N GLY A 370 -4.78 6.35 3.87
CA GLY A 370 -4.97 5.42 4.99
C GLY A 370 -6.32 5.52 5.69
N ALA A 371 -7.19 6.47 5.33
CA ALA A 371 -8.58 6.55 5.83
C ALA A 371 -9.52 5.48 5.24
N ALA A 372 -8.96 4.36 4.78
CA ALA A 372 -9.70 3.20 4.32
C ALA A 372 -10.29 2.43 5.53
N ARG A 373 -11.35 2.99 6.14
CA ARG A 373 -12.11 2.27 7.18
C ARG A 373 -12.94 1.15 6.60
#